data_AF-A0A397JRB6-F1
#
_entry.id   AF-A0A397JRB6-F1
#
_cell.length_a   1.000
_cell.length_b   1.000
_cell.length_c   1.000
_cell.angle_alpha   90.00
_cell.angle_beta   90.00
_cell.angle_gamma   90.00
#
_symmetry.space_group_name_H-M   'P 1'
#
loop_
_entity.id
_entity.type
_entity.pdbx_description
1 polymer ?
#
loop_
_entity_poly.entity_id
_entity_poly.type
_entity_poly.pdbx_seq_one_letter_code
_entity_poly.pdbx_strand_id
1 'polypeptide(L)'
;MNNRVKLIPHYQDLKSFSNGFLHLTLLTASEYRSLMKIMIFIVDNLYQDSKRPNFIKNNKITEIYLKWNKMYLLSRKENYEGSDITRLQESINEWAKLFIELFEKYSLSKLQFPKLHSWMFHICSSICEFGAINGYTTETYESLHKDYIRRKAIITESSSKEIPKTPIALKYSKKLYEFCIQNVEIYIQTRMNDPDLEKEMKLGFEKFLECLDAYLDFYNQKLSEHEEIDIKFRIYSGVTLKYGAKMRANNKFHKRPIFSNIAVEMNPDEIFEYTSDNGVCFAQVLLITEIIMNYEEPMHLALVQWYDFKSSVNPYLYECPLLEKTNIFNLIDESHLNRLP
;
A
#
# COMPACT_ATOMS: atom_id res chain seq x y z
N MET A 1 6.58 -25.54 4.01
CA MET A 1 6.84 -24.13 3.62
C MET A 1 5.49 -23.47 3.39
N ASN A 2 5.13 -22.44 4.17
CA ASN A 2 3.78 -21.87 4.13
C ASN A 2 3.61 -21.02 2.86
N ASN A 3 3.06 -21.62 1.79
CA ASN A 3 2.83 -20.95 0.50
C ASN A 3 1.74 -19.86 0.58
N ARG A 4 1.05 -19.69 1.72
CA ARG A 4 0.01 -18.66 1.92
C ARG A 4 0.54 -17.24 1.73
N VAL A 5 1.80 -16.99 2.03
CA VAL A 5 2.43 -15.68 1.78
C VAL A 5 2.41 -15.31 0.29
N LYS A 6 2.40 -16.30 -0.61
CA LYS A 6 2.31 -16.08 -2.06
C LYS A 6 0.88 -15.75 -2.53
N LEU A 7 -0.13 -16.03 -1.70
CA LEU A 7 -1.54 -15.71 -2.00
C LEU A 7 -1.89 -14.26 -1.64
N ILE A 8 -1.04 -13.58 -0.85
CA ILE A 8 -1.23 -12.18 -0.50
C ILE A 8 -0.92 -11.32 -1.73
N PRO A 9 -1.88 -10.53 -2.23
CA PRO A 9 -1.66 -9.64 -3.36
C PRO A 9 -0.48 -8.70 -3.11
N HIS A 10 0.29 -8.40 -4.15
CA HIS A 10 1.39 -7.47 -4.00
C HIS A 10 0.85 -6.07 -3.69
N TYR A 11 1.25 -5.52 -2.54
CA TYR A 11 1.11 -4.12 -2.22
C TYR A 11 2.47 -3.44 -2.26
N GLN A 12 2.56 -2.24 -2.84
CA GLN A 12 3.84 -1.61 -3.14
C GLN A 12 4.67 -1.31 -1.87
N ASP A 13 4.00 -1.06 -0.76
CA ASP A 13 4.62 -0.76 0.54
C ASP A 13 4.81 -1.99 1.42
N LEU A 14 4.46 -3.15 0.89
CA LEU A 14 4.64 -4.43 1.54
C LEU A 14 5.80 -5.17 0.86
N LYS A 15 6.85 -5.46 1.65
CA LYS A 15 7.97 -6.25 1.15
C LYS A 15 7.47 -7.63 0.72
N SER A 16 7.80 -8.04 -0.50
CA SER A 16 7.45 -9.37 -1.01
C SER A 16 8.38 -10.43 -0.43
N PHE A 17 7.81 -11.51 0.09
CA PHE A 17 8.55 -12.66 0.63
C PHE A 17 8.42 -13.85 -0.33
N SER A 18 8.97 -13.71 -1.54
CA SER A 18 8.85 -14.70 -2.63
C SER A 18 9.35 -16.11 -2.25
N ASN A 19 10.31 -16.19 -1.34
CA ASN A 19 10.92 -17.43 -0.83
C ASN A 19 10.45 -17.79 0.61
N GLY A 20 9.38 -17.17 1.13
CA GLY A 20 8.97 -17.31 2.54
C GLY A 20 9.90 -16.58 3.52
N PHE A 21 9.59 -16.61 4.82
CA PHE A 21 10.34 -15.88 5.87
C PHE A 21 11.27 -16.76 6.71
N LEU A 22 11.18 -18.10 6.60
CA LEU A 22 11.96 -19.04 7.44
C LEU A 22 13.47 -19.05 7.12
N HIS A 23 13.90 -18.48 5.99
CA HIS A 23 15.31 -18.38 5.60
C HIS A 23 16.00 -17.11 6.10
N LEU A 24 15.27 -16.19 6.74
CA LEU A 24 15.82 -14.95 7.27
C LEU A 24 16.47 -15.26 8.62
N THR A 25 17.79 -15.47 8.64
CA THR A 25 18.59 -15.69 9.86
C THR A 25 18.54 -14.48 10.81
N LEU A 26 18.32 -13.28 10.28
CA LEU A 26 17.98 -12.06 11.02
C LEU A 26 16.92 -11.27 10.25
N LEU A 27 15.84 -10.87 10.93
CA LEU A 27 14.84 -9.94 10.40
C LEU A 27 15.27 -8.51 10.69
N THR A 28 15.37 -7.68 9.65
CA THR A 28 15.51 -6.23 9.79
C THR A 28 14.23 -5.60 10.35
N ALA A 29 14.32 -4.39 10.92
CA ALA A 29 13.16 -3.67 11.44
C ALA A 29 12.08 -3.40 10.36
N SER A 30 12.48 -3.17 9.11
CA SER A 30 11.54 -2.99 8.00
C SER A 30 10.87 -4.29 7.56
N GLU A 31 11.57 -5.42 7.65
CA GLU A 31 10.99 -6.75 7.44
C GLU A 31 10.02 -7.11 8.54
N TYR A 32 10.33 -6.82 9.80
CA TYR A 32 9.42 -7.03 10.92
C TYR A 32 8.14 -6.22 10.77
N ARG A 33 8.25 -4.92 10.41
CA ARG A 33 7.10 -4.08 10.07
C ARG A 33 6.27 -4.65 8.92
N SER A 34 6.93 -5.13 7.86
CA SER A 34 6.23 -5.77 6.74
C SER A 34 5.53 -7.06 7.16
N LEU A 35 6.16 -7.87 8.02
CA LEU A 35 5.57 -9.10 8.56
C LEU A 35 4.36 -8.81 9.43
N MET A 36 4.41 -7.81 10.33
CA MET A 36 3.26 -7.44 11.16
C MET A 36 2.00 -7.12 10.34
N LYS A 37 2.17 -6.47 9.19
CA LYS A 37 1.07 -6.14 8.26
C LYS A 37 0.41 -7.38 7.64
N ILE A 38 1.15 -8.48 7.44
CA ILE A 38 0.61 -9.70 6.81
C ILE A 38 0.37 -10.87 7.75
N MET A 39 0.88 -10.81 8.98
CA MET A 39 0.91 -11.98 9.87
C MET A 39 -0.48 -12.52 10.14
N ILE A 40 -1.47 -11.64 10.31
CA ILE A 40 -2.89 -12.00 10.51
C ILE A 40 -3.38 -12.91 9.38
N PHE A 41 -3.13 -12.57 8.12
CA PHE A 41 -3.54 -13.40 6.97
C PHE A 41 -2.77 -14.73 6.86
N ILE A 42 -1.57 -14.81 7.45
CA ILE A 42 -0.76 -16.03 7.47
C ILE A 42 -1.26 -16.99 8.54
N VAL A 43 -1.62 -16.46 9.72
CA VAL A 43 -2.08 -17.24 10.86
C VAL A 43 -3.57 -17.53 10.82
N ASP A 44 -4.34 -16.76 10.06
CA ASP A 44 -5.75 -17.05 9.81
C ASP A 44 -5.92 -18.40 9.13
N ASN A 45 -6.80 -19.23 9.70
CA ASN A 45 -7.04 -20.60 9.28
C ASN A 45 -5.74 -21.43 9.13
N LEU A 46 -4.75 -21.18 10.00
CA LEU A 46 -3.41 -21.79 9.94
C LEU A 46 -3.50 -23.31 9.90
N TYR A 47 -4.36 -23.87 10.74
CA TYR A 47 -4.65 -25.29 10.92
C TYR A 47 -6.13 -25.46 11.28
N GLN A 48 -6.66 -26.67 11.15
CA GLN A 48 -7.99 -27.01 11.63
C GLN A 48 -7.99 -27.16 13.15
N ASP A 49 -9.07 -26.70 13.79
CA ASP A 49 -9.20 -26.79 15.23
C ASP A 49 -9.21 -28.24 15.72
N SER A 50 -8.45 -28.52 16.77
CA SER A 50 -8.36 -29.84 17.38
C SER A 50 -9.11 -29.87 18.72
N LYS A 51 -9.72 -31.03 19.02
CA LYS A 51 -10.30 -31.31 20.36
C LYS A 51 -9.25 -31.66 21.41
N ARG A 52 -7.95 -31.64 21.08
CA ARG A 52 -6.88 -31.95 22.02
C ARG A 52 -6.89 -30.97 23.21
N PRO A 53 -6.63 -31.43 24.43
CA PRO A 53 -6.53 -30.54 25.59
C PRO A 53 -5.40 -29.53 25.38
N ASN A 54 -5.61 -28.30 25.85
CA ASN A 54 -4.71 -27.15 25.70
C ASN A 54 -4.47 -26.68 24.25
N PHE A 55 -5.19 -27.20 23.25
CA PHE A 55 -5.03 -26.74 21.89
C PHE A 55 -5.46 -25.27 21.75
N ILE A 56 -4.55 -24.42 21.28
CA ILE A 56 -4.86 -23.03 20.97
C ILE A 56 -5.74 -23.03 19.73
N LYS A 57 -6.96 -22.49 19.81
CA LYS A 57 -7.82 -22.35 18.64
C LYS A 57 -7.24 -21.35 17.66
N ASN A 58 -7.46 -21.59 16.38
CA ASN A 58 -6.89 -20.73 15.35
C ASN A 58 -7.36 -19.26 15.50
N ASN A 59 -8.65 -19.05 15.75
CA ASN A 59 -9.22 -17.71 15.95
C ASN A 59 -8.56 -16.94 17.11
N LYS A 60 -8.11 -17.65 18.16
CA LYS A 60 -7.40 -17.03 19.30
C LYS A 60 -5.99 -16.59 18.93
N ILE A 61 -5.30 -17.30 18.04
CA ILE A 61 -4.02 -16.83 17.49
C ILE A 61 -4.25 -15.54 16.70
N THR A 62 -5.25 -15.51 15.84
CA THR A 62 -5.55 -14.31 15.05
C THR A 62 -5.93 -13.13 15.95
N GLU A 63 -6.75 -13.36 16.98
CA GLU A 63 -7.11 -12.36 18.00
C GLU A 63 -5.88 -11.72 18.68
N ILE A 64 -4.86 -12.51 19.04
CA ILE A 64 -3.62 -11.99 19.62
C ILE A 64 -2.91 -11.03 18.67
N TYR A 65 -2.80 -11.40 17.39
CA TYR A 65 -2.10 -10.55 16.42
C TYR A 65 -2.87 -9.26 16.12
N LEU A 66 -4.22 -9.30 16.13
CA LEU A 66 -5.05 -8.09 16.01
C LEU A 66 -4.81 -7.13 17.18
N LYS A 67 -4.92 -7.65 18.40
CA LYS A 67 -4.68 -6.86 19.62
C LYS A 67 -3.26 -6.29 19.65
N TRP A 68 -2.26 -7.06 19.21
CA TRP A 68 -0.88 -6.57 19.07
C TRP A 68 -0.79 -5.41 18.07
N ASN A 69 -1.36 -5.56 16.88
CA ASN A 69 -1.31 -4.53 15.85
C ASN A 69 -1.98 -3.23 16.31
N LYS A 70 -3.12 -3.33 17.01
CA LYS A 70 -3.81 -2.18 17.61
C LYS A 70 -2.95 -1.48 18.68
N MET A 71 -2.40 -2.27 19.60
CA MET A 71 -1.47 -1.77 20.62
C MET A 71 -0.25 -1.09 19.99
N TYR A 72 0.33 -1.71 18.95
CA TYR A 72 1.46 -1.16 18.22
C TYR A 72 1.11 0.17 17.54
N LEU A 73 -0.04 0.28 16.87
CA LEU A 73 -0.47 1.54 16.25
C LEU A 73 -0.65 2.66 17.29
N LEU A 74 -1.32 2.37 18.41
CA LEU A 74 -1.47 3.32 19.52
C LEU A 74 -0.12 3.76 20.10
N SER A 75 0.86 2.86 20.14
CA SER A 75 2.22 3.13 20.64
C SER A 75 3.06 4.02 19.70
N ARG A 76 2.59 4.28 18.47
CA ARG A 76 3.33 5.03 17.45
C ARG A 76 2.81 6.45 17.23
N LYS A 77 1.80 6.90 17.98
CA LYS A 77 1.33 8.29 17.96
C LYS A 77 2.50 9.25 18.25
N GLU A 78 2.52 10.38 17.55
CA GLU A 78 3.53 11.42 17.76
C GLU A 78 3.25 12.25 19.02
N ASN A 79 1.97 12.47 19.33
CA ASN A 79 1.51 13.22 20.49
C ASN A 79 0.49 12.39 21.28
N TYR A 80 0.60 12.42 22.60
CA TYR A 80 -0.28 11.67 23.51
C TYR A 80 -1.10 12.62 24.37
N GLU A 81 -2.40 12.39 24.41
CA GLU A 81 -3.27 12.94 25.45
C GLU A 81 -3.36 11.98 26.64
N GLY A 82 -3.79 12.47 27.81
CA GLY A 82 -3.95 11.60 28.99
C GLY A 82 -4.92 10.43 28.75
N SER A 83 -5.94 10.62 27.92
CA SER A 83 -6.87 9.57 27.49
C SER A 83 -6.20 8.50 26.61
N ASP A 84 -5.22 8.87 25.80
CA ASP A 84 -4.49 7.95 24.92
C ASP A 84 -3.61 6.98 25.73
N ILE A 85 -3.00 7.46 26.80
CA ILE A 85 -2.15 6.63 27.68
C ILE A 85 -3.00 5.59 28.41
N THR A 86 -4.18 5.98 28.91
CA THR A 86 -5.14 5.05 29.51
C THR A 86 -5.57 3.97 28.51
N ARG A 87 -5.96 4.36 27.29
CA ARG A 87 -6.34 3.43 26.21
C ARG A 87 -5.21 2.48 25.82
N LEU A 88 -3.97 2.97 25.79
CA LEU A 88 -2.79 2.16 25.51
C LEU A 88 -2.54 1.14 26.63
N GLN A 89 -2.63 1.55 27.90
CA GLN A 89 -2.46 0.65 29.04
C GLN A 89 -3.54 -0.45 29.06
N GLU A 90 -4.80 -0.10 28.80
CA GLU A 90 -5.89 -1.06 28.68
C GLU A 90 -5.62 -2.07 27.56
N SER A 91 -5.19 -1.59 26.39
CA SER A 91 -4.84 -2.43 25.24
C SER A 91 -3.66 -3.38 25.55
N ILE A 92 -2.63 -2.89 26.24
CA ILE A 92 -1.49 -3.69 26.71
C ILE A 92 -1.96 -4.79 27.68
N ASN A 93 -2.81 -4.43 28.65
CA ASN A 93 -3.29 -5.36 29.66
C ASN A 93 -4.15 -6.47 29.04
N GLU A 94 -5.07 -6.12 28.15
CA GLU A 94 -5.89 -7.09 27.42
C GLU A 94 -5.05 -8.04 26.57
N TRP A 95 -4.11 -7.48 25.80
CA TRP A 95 -3.23 -8.28 24.96
C TRP A 95 -2.35 -9.21 25.80
N ALA A 96 -1.72 -8.69 26.86
CA ALA A 96 -0.82 -9.47 27.72
C ALA A 96 -1.57 -10.60 28.43
N LYS A 97 -2.79 -10.35 28.92
CA LYS A 97 -3.63 -11.38 29.55
C LYS A 97 -3.90 -12.53 28.58
N LEU A 98 -4.34 -12.21 27.36
CA LEU A 98 -4.59 -13.21 26.32
C LEU A 98 -3.30 -13.94 25.91
N PHE A 99 -2.20 -13.21 25.75
CA PHE A 99 -0.90 -13.78 25.38
C PHE A 99 -0.37 -14.77 26.41
N ILE A 100 -0.45 -14.42 27.70
CA ILE A 100 -0.04 -15.28 28.80
C ILE A 100 -0.93 -16.53 28.86
N GLU A 101 -2.25 -16.35 28.81
CA GLU A 101 -3.22 -17.45 28.83
C GLU A 101 -2.95 -18.50 27.74
N LEU A 102 -2.63 -18.04 26.51
CA LEU A 102 -2.39 -18.94 25.39
C LEU A 102 -1.00 -19.59 25.40
N PHE A 103 0.06 -18.85 25.77
CA PHE A 103 1.44 -19.29 25.53
C PHE A 103 2.23 -19.71 26.77
N GLU A 104 1.77 -19.42 27.99
CA GLU A 104 2.53 -19.72 29.21
C GLU A 104 2.90 -21.20 29.31
N LYS A 105 1.94 -22.09 29.02
CA LYS A 105 2.14 -23.55 29.06
C LYS A 105 3.15 -24.07 28.04
N TYR A 106 3.41 -23.31 26.98
CA TYR A 106 4.34 -23.66 25.91
C TYR A 106 5.72 -23.02 26.08
N SER A 107 5.87 -22.12 27.06
CA SER A 107 7.10 -21.39 27.31
C SER A 107 7.91 -22.05 28.42
N LEU A 108 9.09 -22.56 28.09
CA LEU A 108 10.03 -23.09 29.08
C LEU A 108 10.44 -22.04 30.13
N SER A 109 10.47 -20.76 29.73
CA SER A 109 10.80 -19.64 30.61
C SER A 109 9.58 -19.01 31.30
N LYS A 110 8.38 -19.61 31.16
CA LYS A 110 7.11 -19.03 31.64
C LYS A 110 6.91 -17.57 31.19
N LEU A 111 7.30 -17.29 29.94
CA LEU A 111 7.20 -15.97 29.31
C LEU A 111 7.98 -14.85 30.03
N GLN A 112 9.06 -15.18 30.74
CA GLN A 112 9.99 -14.20 31.33
C GLN A 112 10.84 -13.50 30.25
N PHE A 113 10.20 -12.81 29.32
CA PHE A 113 10.85 -12.06 28.26
C PHE A 113 11.02 -10.59 28.70
N PRO A 114 12.24 -10.04 28.70
CA PRO A 114 12.46 -8.64 29.07
C PRO A 114 11.61 -7.65 28.26
N LYS A 115 11.37 -7.96 26.97
CA LYS A 115 10.49 -7.15 26.10
C LYS A 115 9.04 -7.18 26.57
N LEU A 116 8.52 -8.35 26.96
CA LEU A 116 7.15 -8.46 27.48
C LEU A 116 7.01 -7.66 28.78
N HIS A 117 7.98 -7.77 29.68
CA HIS A 117 8.02 -6.98 30.91
C HIS A 117 8.06 -5.46 30.62
N SER A 118 8.90 -5.04 29.66
CA SER A 118 8.95 -3.64 29.23
C SER A 118 7.60 -3.13 28.75
N TRP A 119 6.92 -3.89 27.88
CA TRP A 119 5.60 -3.53 27.37
C TRP A 119 4.56 -3.39 28.48
N MET A 120 4.51 -4.36 29.40
CA MET A 120 3.48 -4.40 30.44
C MET A 120 3.63 -3.29 31.49
N PHE A 121 4.86 -2.95 31.87
CA PHE A 121 5.11 -2.13 33.07
C PHE A 121 5.75 -0.78 32.80
N HIS A 122 6.47 -0.62 31.69
CA HIS A 122 7.35 0.54 31.49
C HIS A 122 6.98 1.41 30.29
N ILE A 123 6.21 0.93 29.32
CA ILE A 123 5.91 1.71 28.11
C ILE A 123 5.08 2.96 28.42
N CYS A 124 3.99 2.84 29.17
CA CYS A 124 3.14 3.99 29.47
C CYS A 124 3.86 5.03 30.34
N SER A 125 4.64 4.60 31.34
CA SER A 125 5.46 5.51 32.15
C SER A 125 6.54 6.19 31.31
N SER A 126 7.21 5.46 30.42
CA SER A 126 8.20 6.02 29.49
C SER A 126 7.57 7.08 28.58
N ILE A 127 6.35 6.85 28.10
CA ILE A 127 5.64 7.85 27.27
C ILE A 127 5.30 9.10 28.08
N CYS A 128 4.84 8.94 29.32
CA CYS A 128 4.57 10.09 30.20
C CYS A 128 5.82 10.94 30.48
N GLU A 129 6.97 10.29 30.66
CA GLU A 129 8.21 10.96 31.08
C GLU A 129 9.01 11.51 29.89
N PHE A 130 9.07 10.77 28.78
CA PHE A 130 9.96 11.07 27.65
C PHE A 130 9.23 11.39 26.34
N GLY A 131 7.89 11.36 26.33
CA GLY A 131 7.08 11.57 25.14
C GLY A 131 7.00 10.34 24.23
N ALA A 132 6.65 10.53 22.96
CA ALA A 132 6.40 9.42 22.05
C ALA A 132 7.57 8.43 21.96
N ILE A 133 7.26 7.13 21.88
CA ILE A 133 8.25 6.04 21.82
C ILE A 133 9.28 6.28 20.70
N ASN A 134 8.83 6.88 19.60
CA ASN A 134 9.65 7.18 18.43
C ASN A 134 10.85 8.07 18.76
N GLY A 135 10.74 8.94 19.76
CA GLY A 135 11.74 9.93 20.14
C GLY A 135 12.99 9.37 20.80
N TYR A 136 12.91 8.18 21.41
CA TYR A 136 14.04 7.54 22.11
C TYR A 136 14.43 6.17 21.52
N THR A 137 13.95 5.84 20.31
CA THR A 137 14.42 4.63 19.61
C THR A 137 15.86 4.81 19.10
N THR A 138 16.59 3.70 18.96
CA THR A 138 17.93 3.71 18.34
C THR A 138 17.88 3.94 16.83
N GLU A 139 16.70 4.04 16.20
CA GLU A 139 16.54 4.16 14.74
C GLU A 139 17.24 5.41 14.20
N THR A 140 17.17 6.53 14.92
CA THR A 140 17.89 7.77 14.57
C THR A 140 19.41 7.58 14.63
N TYR A 141 19.92 7.00 15.72
CA TYR A 141 21.36 6.75 15.87
C TYR A 141 21.88 5.74 14.83
N GLU A 142 21.14 4.67 14.57
CA GLU A 142 21.45 3.67 13.54
C GLU A 142 21.45 4.29 12.13
N SER A 143 20.52 5.21 11.85
CA SER A 143 20.46 5.93 10.57
C SER A 143 21.62 6.91 10.44
N LEU A 144 21.94 7.68 11.47
CA LEU A 144 23.09 8.57 11.51
C LEU A 144 24.41 7.82 11.35
N HIS A 145 24.54 6.64 11.98
CA HIS A 145 25.70 5.77 11.81
C HIS A 145 25.83 5.28 10.36
N LYS A 146 24.74 4.80 9.74
CA LYS A 146 24.73 4.42 8.32
C LYS A 146 25.10 5.58 7.41
N ASP A 147 24.59 6.78 7.68
CA ASP A 147 24.90 7.98 6.91
C ASP A 147 26.34 8.45 7.11
N TYR A 148 26.91 8.31 8.31
CA TYR A 148 28.32 8.57 8.58
C TYR A 148 29.21 7.61 7.78
N ILE A 149 28.91 6.31 7.78
CA ILE A 149 29.66 5.32 6.99
C ILE A 149 29.52 5.58 5.49
N ARG A 150 28.31 5.88 4.99
CA ARG A 150 28.08 6.27 3.60
C ARG A 150 28.83 7.53 3.22
N ARG A 151 28.78 8.58 4.05
CA ARG A 151 29.54 9.82 3.82
C ARG A 151 31.03 9.57 3.81
N LYS A 152 31.55 8.70 4.68
CA LYS A 152 32.96 8.30 4.65
C LYS A 152 33.33 7.58 3.34
N ALA A 153 32.48 6.69 2.84
CA ALA A 153 32.66 6.01 1.56
C ALA A 153 32.57 7.00 0.37
N ILE A 154 31.60 7.90 0.37
CA ILE A 154 31.39 8.94 -0.63
C ILE A 154 32.54 9.95 -0.63
N ILE A 155 33.04 10.40 0.52
CA ILE A 155 34.24 11.27 0.61
C ILE A 155 35.48 10.58 0.00
N THR A 156 35.50 9.24 -0.04
CA THR A 156 36.55 8.48 -0.72
C THR A 156 36.33 8.39 -2.24
N GLU A 157 35.11 8.62 -2.75
CA GLU A 157 34.72 8.50 -4.17
C GLU A 157 34.30 9.81 -4.87
N SER A 158 33.93 10.87 -4.16
CA SER A 158 33.29 12.07 -4.72
C SER A 158 34.15 13.32 -4.59
N SER A 159 35.16 13.44 -5.45
CA SER A 159 35.71 14.72 -5.88
C SER A 159 34.90 15.37 -7.02
N SER A 160 33.68 14.92 -7.31
CA SER A 160 32.81 15.60 -8.28
C SER A 160 31.34 15.20 -8.16
N LYS A 161 30.49 16.21 -7.91
CA LYS A 161 29.10 16.43 -8.35
C LYS A 161 28.09 16.64 -7.22
N GLU A 162 27.51 17.84 -7.23
CA GLU A 162 26.41 18.31 -6.39
C GLU A 162 25.08 17.66 -6.80
N ILE A 163 24.20 17.48 -5.81
CA ILE A 163 22.84 16.93 -5.96
C ILE A 163 21.86 18.13 -5.94
N PRO A 164 20.98 18.31 -6.94
CA PRO A 164 20.01 19.41 -6.91
C PRO A 164 18.78 19.07 -6.05
N LYS A 165 18.34 20.07 -5.28
CA LYS A 165 17.03 20.14 -4.62
C LYS A 165 16.06 20.88 -5.54
N THR A 166 15.07 20.20 -6.11
CA THR A 166 14.00 20.81 -6.94
C THR A 166 12.65 20.20 -6.55
N PRO A 167 11.53 20.96 -6.56
CA PRO A 167 10.20 20.42 -6.30
C PRO A 167 9.90 19.31 -7.33
N ILE A 168 9.49 18.14 -6.87
CA ILE A 168 9.37 16.95 -7.73
C ILE A 168 8.10 17.09 -8.58
N ALA A 169 8.26 17.53 -9.84
CA ALA A 169 7.26 17.34 -10.90
C ALA A 169 7.01 15.83 -11.11
N LEU A 170 5.82 15.47 -11.64
CA LEU A 170 5.51 14.09 -12.00
C LEU A 170 6.63 13.52 -12.87
N LYS A 171 7.26 12.42 -12.40
CA LYS A 171 8.37 11.80 -13.12
C LYS A 171 7.96 10.44 -13.65
N TYR A 172 7.63 10.41 -14.94
CA TYR A 172 7.32 9.18 -15.64
C TYR A 172 8.55 8.27 -15.77
N SER A 173 8.28 6.96 -15.76
CA SER A 173 9.27 5.91 -15.93
C SER A 173 9.47 5.61 -17.42
N LYS A 174 9.38 4.35 -17.84
CA LYS A 174 9.54 3.97 -19.25
C LYS A 174 8.23 4.20 -20.00
N LYS A 175 8.27 4.93 -21.12
CA LYS A 175 7.17 4.96 -22.09
C LYS A 175 7.02 3.59 -22.73
N LEU A 176 5.83 3.00 -22.60
CA LEU A 176 5.50 1.69 -23.16
C LEU A 176 4.91 1.82 -24.56
N TYR A 177 3.97 2.75 -24.74
CA TYR A 177 3.21 2.90 -25.98
C TYR A 177 2.97 4.36 -26.30
N GLU A 178 2.78 4.64 -27.58
CA GLU A 178 2.43 5.96 -28.11
C GLU A 178 1.59 5.77 -29.37
N PHE A 179 0.43 6.44 -29.44
CA PHE A 179 -0.50 6.36 -30.56
C PHE A 179 -1.40 7.60 -30.64
N CYS A 180 -1.99 7.86 -31.81
CA CYS A 180 -2.90 8.99 -32.04
C CYS A 180 -4.35 8.50 -32.07
N ILE A 181 -5.29 9.41 -31.79
CA ILE A 181 -6.73 9.12 -31.77
C ILE A 181 -7.24 8.49 -33.07
N GLN A 182 -6.75 8.94 -34.22
CA GLN A 182 -7.17 8.45 -35.55
C GLN A 182 -6.98 6.94 -35.76
N ASN A 183 -6.06 6.31 -35.03
CA ASN A 183 -5.72 4.90 -35.16
C ASN A 183 -5.97 4.11 -33.87
N VAL A 184 -6.71 4.68 -32.91
CA VAL A 184 -6.78 4.14 -31.55
C VAL A 184 -7.40 2.74 -31.51
N GLU A 185 -8.51 2.51 -32.22
CA GLU A 185 -9.20 1.21 -32.22
C GLU A 185 -8.32 0.09 -32.78
N ILE A 186 -7.72 0.34 -33.95
CA ILE A 186 -6.82 -0.61 -34.63
C ILE A 186 -5.60 -0.88 -33.75
N TYR A 187 -5.05 0.16 -33.14
CA TYR A 187 -3.89 0.05 -32.26
C TYR A 187 -4.21 -0.82 -31.04
N ILE A 188 -5.33 -0.53 -30.35
CA ILE A 188 -5.80 -1.29 -29.19
C ILE A 188 -6.02 -2.76 -29.56
N GLN A 189 -6.76 -3.04 -30.64
CA GLN A 189 -7.02 -4.42 -31.09
C GLN A 189 -5.73 -5.18 -31.41
N THR A 190 -4.77 -4.52 -32.08
CA THR A 190 -3.47 -5.11 -32.37
C THR A 190 -2.71 -5.46 -31.08
N ARG A 191 -2.77 -4.59 -30.06
CA ARG A 191 -2.13 -4.84 -28.77
C ARG A 191 -2.80 -5.94 -27.95
N MET A 192 -4.13 -6.04 -27.98
CA MET A 192 -4.85 -7.10 -27.26
C MET A 192 -4.47 -8.51 -27.74
N ASN A 193 -4.04 -8.64 -29.00
CA ASN A 193 -3.58 -9.91 -29.59
C ASN A 193 -2.14 -10.30 -29.19
N ASP A 194 -1.41 -9.43 -28.49
CA ASP A 194 -0.07 -9.74 -28.00
C ASP A 194 -0.12 -10.81 -26.89
N PRO A 195 0.54 -11.98 -27.06
CA PRO A 195 0.55 -13.03 -26.04
C PRO A 195 1.31 -12.63 -24.77
N ASP A 196 2.21 -11.64 -24.84
CA ASP A 196 2.98 -11.13 -23.71
C ASP A 196 2.22 -10.09 -22.87
N LEU A 197 1.02 -9.70 -23.31
CA LEU A 197 0.20 -8.71 -22.64
C LEU A 197 -0.59 -9.37 -21.49
N GLU A 198 -0.34 -8.90 -20.28
CA GLU A 198 -0.94 -9.45 -19.05
C GLU A 198 -2.41 -9.04 -18.92
N LYS A 199 -3.18 -9.84 -18.16
CA LYS A 199 -4.64 -9.70 -18.09
C LYS A 199 -5.10 -8.31 -17.63
N GLU A 200 -4.38 -7.68 -16.70
CA GLU A 200 -4.73 -6.34 -16.19
C GLU A 200 -4.55 -5.27 -17.28
N MET A 201 -3.47 -5.34 -18.07
CA MET A 201 -3.25 -4.39 -19.15
C MET A 201 -4.19 -4.65 -20.34
N LYS A 202 -4.53 -5.92 -20.63
CA LYS A 202 -5.59 -6.28 -21.59
C LYS A 202 -6.91 -5.64 -21.21
N LEU A 203 -7.32 -5.79 -19.95
CA LEU A 203 -8.54 -5.17 -19.42
C LEU A 203 -8.47 -3.64 -19.50
N GLY A 204 -7.31 -3.05 -19.20
CA GLY A 204 -7.11 -1.61 -19.32
C GLY A 204 -7.28 -1.10 -20.75
N PHE A 205 -6.77 -1.82 -21.75
CA PHE A 205 -6.94 -1.49 -23.16
C PHE A 205 -8.38 -1.70 -23.65
N GLU A 206 -9.04 -2.78 -23.23
CA GLU A 206 -10.45 -3.07 -23.53
C GLU A 206 -11.37 -1.94 -23.06
N LYS A 207 -11.11 -1.40 -21.87
CA LYS A 207 -11.91 -0.33 -21.25
C LYS A 207 -11.45 1.09 -21.58
N PHE A 208 -10.34 1.24 -22.31
CA PHE A 208 -9.72 2.55 -22.52
C PHE A 208 -10.64 3.54 -23.23
N LEU A 209 -11.28 3.15 -24.33
CA LEU A 209 -12.14 4.04 -25.12
C LEU A 209 -13.41 4.43 -24.38
N GLU A 210 -14.08 3.45 -23.75
CA GLU A 210 -15.28 3.70 -22.94
C GLU A 210 -14.99 4.72 -21.81
N CYS A 211 -13.87 4.56 -21.10
CA CYS A 211 -13.48 5.51 -20.05
C CYS A 211 -13.03 6.86 -20.61
N LEU A 212 -12.40 6.89 -21.79
CA LEU A 212 -11.97 8.12 -22.44
C LEU A 212 -13.17 8.95 -22.88
N ASP A 213 -14.16 8.33 -23.52
CA ASP A 213 -15.40 9.00 -23.95
C ASP A 213 -16.13 9.60 -22.74
N ALA A 214 -16.31 8.82 -21.68
CA ALA A 214 -16.94 9.30 -20.44
C ALA A 214 -16.17 10.46 -19.78
N TYR A 215 -14.83 10.41 -19.81
CA TYR A 215 -13.99 11.48 -19.26
C TYR A 215 -14.06 12.76 -20.11
N LEU A 216 -14.00 12.62 -21.44
CA LEU A 216 -14.08 13.75 -22.36
C LEU A 216 -15.47 14.37 -22.41
N ASP A 217 -16.54 13.60 -22.21
CA ASP A 217 -17.90 14.12 -22.10
C ASP A 217 -18.06 15.10 -20.93
N PHE A 218 -17.36 14.87 -19.82
CA PHE A 218 -17.28 15.82 -18.71
C PHE A 218 -16.46 17.08 -19.07
N TYR A 219 -15.46 16.93 -19.95
CA TYR A 219 -14.55 18.00 -20.38
C TYR A 219 -15.05 18.78 -21.62
N ASN A 220 -16.07 18.25 -22.32
CA ASN A 220 -16.57 18.69 -23.63
C ASN A 220 -17.15 20.11 -23.67
N GLN A 221 -17.22 20.83 -22.54
CA GLN A 221 -17.57 22.26 -22.55
C GLN A 221 -16.51 23.16 -23.23
N LYS A 222 -15.31 22.66 -23.55
CA LYS A 222 -14.20 23.43 -24.16
C LYS A 222 -13.74 22.98 -25.55
N LEU A 223 -14.24 21.86 -26.08
CA LEU A 223 -13.68 21.23 -27.29
C LEU A 223 -14.29 21.74 -28.62
N SER A 224 -15.35 22.53 -28.57
CA SER A 224 -16.10 22.98 -29.77
C SER A 224 -15.50 24.19 -30.51
N GLU A 225 -14.40 24.79 -30.01
CA GLU A 225 -13.81 26.02 -30.55
C GLU A 225 -12.65 25.79 -31.54
N HIS A 226 -12.23 24.55 -31.78
CA HIS A 226 -11.03 24.25 -32.57
C HIS A 226 -11.32 23.38 -33.82
N GLU A 227 -10.84 23.83 -34.98
CA GLU A 227 -11.12 23.22 -36.30
C GLU A 227 -10.40 21.88 -36.53
N GLU A 228 -9.32 21.58 -35.80
CA GLU A 228 -8.58 20.31 -35.91
C GLU A 228 -7.96 19.90 -34.57
N ILE A 229 -8.50 18.84 -33.95
CA ILE A 229 -8.03 18.31 -32.66
C ILE A 229 -7.12 17.10 -32.95
N ASP A 230 -5.81 17.26 -32.73
CA ASP A 230 -4.87 16.13 -32.74
C ASP A 230 -4.63 15.68 -31.30
N ILE A 231 -5.08 14.46 -30.98
CA ILE A 231 -4.89 13.87 -29.67
C ILE A 231 -3.89 12.72 -29.76
N LYS A 232 -2.84 12.84 -28.95
CA LYS A 232 -1.78 11.85 -28.82
C LYS A 232 -1.78 11.27 -27.42
N PHE A 233 -1.81 9.94 -27.35
CA PHE A 233 -1.78 9.18 -26.12
C PHE A 233 -0.40 8.59 -25.89
N ARG A 234 0.10 8.68 -24.66
CA ARG A 234 1.32 8.00 -24.23
C ARG A 234 1.04 7.18 -22.98
N ILE A 235 1.35 5.89 -23.04
CA ILE A 235 1.20 4.98 -21.90
C ILE A 235 2.57 4.73 -21.28
N TYR A 236 2.65 4.85 -19.96
CA TYR A 236 3.88 4.69 -19.20
C TYR A 236 3.83 3.47 -18.28
N SER A 237 5.01 2.92 -17.99
CA SER A 237 5.17 1.77 -17.08
C SER A 237 4.99 2.13 -15.61
N GLY A 238 4.99 3.42 -15.29
CA GLY A 238 4.98 3.94 -13.94
C GLY A 238 5.22 5.44 -13.90
N VAL A 239 4.79 6.07 -12.81
CA VAL A 239 4.98 7.48 -12.52
C VAL A 239 5.43 7.66 -11.06
N THR A 240 6.24 8.68 -10.80
CA THR A 240 6.54 9.14 -9.46
C THR A 240 5.65 10.34 -9.16
N LEU A 241 4.74 10.16 -8.20
CA LEU A 241 3.79 11.17 -7.73
C LEU A 241 4.49 12.24 -6.88
N LYS A 242 3.75 13.31 -6.58
CA LYS A 242 4.19 14.32 -5.59
C LYS A 242 4.55 13.61 -4.28
N TYR A 243 5.64 14.03 -3.64
CA TYR A 243 6.21 13.40 -2.43
C TYR A 243 6.92 12.04 -2.63
N GLY A 244 7.21 11.64 -3.87
CA GLY A 244 8.12 10.52 -4.16
C GLY A 244 7.48 9.13 -4.11
N ALA A 245 6.17 9.05 -3.86
CA ALA A 245 5.41 7.83 -4.06
C ALA A 245 5.51 7.39 -5.54
N LYS A 246 5.54 6.07 -5.79
CA LYS A 246 5.57 5.55 -7.16
C LYS A 246 4.26 4.84 -7.43
N MET A 247 3.79 4.91 -8.66
CA MET A 247 2.65 4.14 -9.16
C MET A 247 3.13 3.38 -10.39
N ARG A 248 2.69 2.13 -10.58
CA ARG A 248 3.18 1.26 -11.64
C ARG A 248 2.02 0.52 -12.32
N ALA A 249 2.13 0.40 -13.63
CA ALA A 249 1.28 -0.42 -14.48
C ALA A 249 2.18 -1.00 -15.58
N ASN A 250 2.71 -2.20 -15.37
CA ASN A 250 3.72 -2.79 -16.24
C ASN A 250 3.59 -4.31 -16.29
N ASN A 251 3.50 -4.87 -17.50
CA ASN A 251 3.41 -6.31 -17.74
C ASN A 251 4.66 -7.08 -17.33
N LYS A 252 5.85 -6.47 -17.42
CA LYS A 252 7.13 -7.15 -17.17
C LYS A 252 8.08 -6.26 -16.37
N PHE A 253 7.89 -6.23 -15.04
CA PHE A 253 8.80 -5.63 -14.08
C PHE A 253 9.54 -6.72 -13.29
N HIS A 254 10.87 -6.84 -13.47
CA HIS A 254 11.67 -7.96 -12.93
C HIS A 254 11.05 -9.34 -13.20
N LYS A 255 10.62 -9.59 -14.45
CA LYS A 255 10.00 -10.85 -14.92
C LYS A 255 8.60 -11.15 -14.36
N ARG A 256 7.91 -10.17 -13.76
CA ARG A 256 6.52 -10.31 -13.31
C ARG A 256 5.68 -9.08 -13.62
N PRO A 257 4.37 -9.21 -13.83
CA PRO A 257 3.47 -8.06 -13.88
C PRO A 257 3.45 -7.30 -12.55
N ILE A 258 3.27 -5.98 -12.63
CA ILE A 258 3.04 -5.11 -11.49
C ILE A 258 2.01 -4.04 -11.83
N PHE A 259 0.95 -4.01 -11.04
CA PHE A 259 -0.16 -3.06 -11.14
C PHE A 259 -0.46 -2.56 -9.73
N SER A 260 -0.29 -1.26 -9.49
CA SER A 260 -0.41 -0.67 -8.17
C SER A 260 -1.88 -0.62 -7.75
N ASN A 261 -2.15 -0.98 -6.49
CA ASN A 261 -3.40 -0.63 -5.84
C ASN A 261 -3.22 0.72 -5.16
N ILE A 262 -4.23 1.56 -5.25
CA ILE A 262 -4.24 2.94 -4.78
C ILE A 262 -5.46 3.18 -3.90
N ALA A 263 -5.39 4.25 -3.13
CA ALA A 263 -6.49 4.81 -2.37
C ALA A 263 -6.79 6.20 -2.94
N VAL A 264 -8.07 6.50 -3.08
CA VAL A 264 -8.58 7.76 -3.63
C VAL A 264 -9.45 8.38 -2.55
N GLU A 265 -9.07 9.56 -2.11
CA GLU A 265 -9.85 10.35 -1.17
C GLU A 265 -10.97 11.05 -1.96
N MET A 266 -12.22 10.74 -1.63
CA MET A 266 -13.36 11.28 -2.35
C MET A 266 -13.65 12.71 -1.89
N ASN A 267 -14.26 13.50 -2.78
CA ASN A 267 -14.74 14.83 -2.42
C ASN A 267 -15.73 14.71 -1.23
N PRO A 268 -15.53 15.44 -0.12
CA PRO A 268 -16.44 15.41 1.02
C PRO A 268 -17.90 15.71 0.67
N ASP A 269 -18.13 16.52 -0.37
CA ASP A 269 -19.47 16.87 -0.84
C ASP A 269 -20.19 15.71 -1.57
N GLU A 270 -19.42 14.76 -2.11
CA GLU A 270 -19.91 13.60 -2.89
C GLU A 270 -19.72 12.27 -2.14
N ILE A 271 -19.19 12.31 -0.92
CA ILE A 271 -18.82 11.12 -0.13
C ILE A 271 -19.99 10.15 0.11
N PHE A 272 -21.22 10.66 0.13
CA PHE A 272 -22.45 9.88 0.34
C PHE A 272 -22.90 9.12 -0.91
N GLU A 273 -22.34 9.43 -2.07
CA GLU A 273 -22.64 8.76 -3.33
C GLU A 273 -21.83 7.46 -3.51
N TYR A 274 -20.81 7.25 -2.65
CA TYR A 274 -19.88 6.13 -2.75
C TYR A 274 -19.83 5.29 -1.47
N THR A 275 -19.75 3.97 -1.62
CA THR A 275 -19.36 3.09 -0.52
C THR A 275 -17.87 3.28 -0.24
N SER A 276 -17.53 3.98 0.86
CA SER A 276 -16.15 4.35 1.21
C SER A 276 -15.76 3.88 2.61
N ASP A 277 -14.46 3.70 2.84
CA ASP A 277 -13.89 3.51 4.18
C ASP A 277 -13.45 4.88 4.70
N ASN A 278 -14.29 5.53 5.50
CA ASN A 278 -14.03 6.87 6.06
C ASN A 278 -13.68 7.92 4.98
N GLY A 279 -14.38 7.90 3.83
CA GLY A 279 -14.15 8.82 2.72
C GLY A 279 -13.05 8.39 1.74
N VAL A 280 -12.47 7.21 1.93
CA VAL A 280 -11.47 6.64 1.04
C VAL A 280 -12.08 5.49 0.24
N CYS A 281 -11.91 5.55 -1.08
CA CYS A 281 -12.22 4.47 -2.01
C CYS A 281 -10.91 3.84 -2.50
N PHE A 282 -10.96 2.57 -2.92
CA PHE A 282 -9.77 1.85 -3.34
C PHE A 282 -9.88 1.46 -4.81
N ALA A 283 -8.77 1.51 -5.54
CA ALA A 283 -8.73 1.13 -6.95
C ALA A 283 -7.43 0.43 -7.33
N GLN A 284 -7.44 -0.33 -8.42
CA GLN A 284 -6.25 -0.88 -9.06
C GLN A 284 -5.97 -0.14 -10.35
N VAL A 285 -4.72 0.29 -10.53
CA VAL A 285 -4.27 1.00 -11.73
C VAL A 285 -4.00 -0.01 -12.84
N LEU A 286 -4.66 0.16 -13.98
CA LEU A 286 -4.49 -0.70 -15.16
C LEU A 286 -3.59 -0.05 -16.21
N LEU A 287 -3.74 1.26 -16.43
CA LEU A 287 -2.93 2.06 -17.36
C LEU A 287 -2.56 3.40 -16.72
N ILE A 288 -1.39 3.91 -17.08
CA ILE A 288 -0.92 5.25 -16.73
C ILE A 288 -0.72 5.98 -18.04
N THR A 289 -1.53 7.02 -18.30
CA THR A 289 -1.64 7.66 -19.61
C THR A 289 -1.45 9.16 -19.51
N GLU A 290 -0.69 9.71 -20.44
CA GLU A 290 -0.63 11.15 -20.72
C GLU A 290 -1.39 11.40 -22.02
N ILE A 291 -2.38 12.30 -21.96
CA ILE A 291 -3.15 12.75 -23.12
C ILE A 291 -2.62 14.11 -23.52
N ILE A 292 -2.13 14.22 -24.75
CA ILE A 292 -1.54 15.44 -25.29
C ILE A 292 -2.46 15.94 -26.38
N MET A 293 -2.98 17.14 -26.21
CA MET A 293 -3.75 17.87 -27.21
C MET A 293 -2.91 19.03 -27.73
N ASN A 294 -3.21 19.48 -28.95
CA ASN A 294 -2.45 20.53 -29.63
C ASN A 294 -2.66 21.95 -29.07
N TYR A 295 -3.64 22.16 -28.18
CA TYR A 295 -4.00 23.50 -27.64
C TYR A 295 -4.10 23.56 -26.11
N GLU A 296 -3.97 22.45 -25.38
CA GLU A 296 -4.00 22.42 -23.91
C GLU A 296 -2.72 21.79 -23.33
N GLU A 297 -2.50 22.01 -22.03
CA GLU A 297 -1.48 21.27 -21.29
C GLU A 297 -1.79 19.77 -21.27
N PRO A 298 -0.75 18.89 -21.26
CA PRO A 298 -0.96 17.45 -21.18
C PRO A 298 -1.74 17.06 -19.92
N MET A 299 -2.76 16.22 -20.11
CA MET A 299 -3.50 15.62 -19.00
C MET A 299 -2.77 14.36 -18.53
N HIS A 300 -2.64 14.22 -17.22
CA HIS A 300 -1.95 13.10 -16.59
C HIS A 300 -2.98 12.23 -15.86
N LEU A 301 -3.35 11.10 -16.47
CA LEU A 301 -4.47 10.28 -16.01
C LEU A 301 -4.04 8.83 -15.73
N ALA A 302 -4.72 8.20 -14.78
CA ALA A 302 -4.65 6.76 -14.57
C ALA A 302 -5.99 6.11 -14.89
N LEU A 303 -6.00 5.06 -15.70
CA LEU A 303 -7.17 4.21 -15.85
C LEU A 303 -7.19 3.19 -14.71
N VAL A 304 -8.25 3.19 -13.94
CA VAL A 304 -8.38 2.36 -12.74
C VAL A 304 -9.60 1.46 -12.79
N GLN A 305 -9.51 0.32 -12.10
CA GLN A 305 -10.63 -0.56 -11.76
C GLN A 305 -10.92 -0.41 -10.26
N TRP A 306 -12.18 -0.12 -9.91
CA TRP A 306 -12.54 0.10 -8.51
C TRP A 306 -12.70 -1.18 -7.70
N TYR A 307 -12.55 -1.04 -6.39
CA TYR A 307 -12.92 -2.03 -5.41
C TYR A 307 -14.17 -1.57 -4.64
N ASP A 308 -15.02 -2.51 -4.25
CA ASP A 308 -16.15 -2.29 -3.35
C ASP A 308 -16.14 -3.32 -2.21
N PHE A 309 -16.89 -3.06 -1.15
CA PHE A 309 -17.02 -3.96 -0.02
C PHE A 309 -17.73 -5.25 -0.44
N LYS A 310 -17.09 -6.38 -0.14
CA LYS A 310 -17.61 -7.72 -0.39
C LYS A 310 -18.92 -8.02 0.33
N SER A 311 -19.20 -7.31 1.44
CA SER A 311 -20.43 -7.50 2.22
C SER A 311 -20.80 -6.20 2.90
N SER A 312 -22.07 -5.80 2.77
CA SER A 312 -22.65 -4.70 3.55
C SER A 312 -22.86 -5.06 5.02
N VAL A 313 -23.02 -6.35 5.34
CA VAL A 313 -23.29 -6.84 6.71
C VAL A 313 -22.00 -7.03 7.49
N ASN A 314 -20.96 -7.58 6.86
CA ASN A 314 -19.62 -7.73 7.47
C ASN A 314 -18.55 -7.09 6.56
N PRO A 315 -18.54 -5.75 6.43
CA PRO A 315 -17.64 -5.03 5.54
C PRO A 315 -16.18 -5.09 5.99
N TYR A 316 -15.92 -5.40 7.26
CA TYR A 316 -14.57 -5.49 7.80
C TYR A 316 -14.27 -6.91 8.24
N LEU A 317 -13.10 -7.39 7.85
CA LEU A 317 -12.47 -8.56 8.44
C LEU A 317 -11.19 -8.06 9.10
N TYR A 318 -11.04 -8.33 10.41
CA TYR A 318 -9.82 -7.94 11.13
C TYR A 318 -9.57 -6.41 11.16
N GLU A 319 -10.65 -5.63 11.27
CA GLU A 319 -10.63 -4.16 11.19
C GLU A 319 -10.07 -3.63 9.86
N CYS A 320 -9.93 -4.48 8.84
CA CYS A 320 -9.54 -4.12 7.48
C CYS A 320 -10.75 -4.25 6.54
N PRO A 321 -10.94 -3.31 5.59
CA PRO A 321 -12.03 -3.40 4.64
C PRO A 321 -11.89 -4.65 3.77
N LEU A 322 -12.95 -5.45 3.71
CA LEU A 322 -13.03 -6.66 2.92
C LEU A 322 -13.51 -6.29 1.52
N LEU A 323 -12.56 -6.15 0.60
CA LEU A 323 -12.80 -5.59 -0.72
C LEU A 323 -12.83 -6.65 -1.83
N GLU A 324 -13.63 -6.41 -2.86
CA GLU A 324 -13.67 -7.15 -4.11
C GLU A 324 -13.64 -6.22 -5.32
N LYS A 325 -13.16 -6.73 -6.46
CA LYS A 325 -13.08 -5.94 -7.70
C LYS A 325 -14.47 -5.75 -8.29
N THR A 326 -14.77 -4.53 -8.69
CA THR A 326 -16.00 -4.21 -9.42
C THR A 326 -15.77 -4.24 -10.94
N ASN A 327 -16.84 -4.09 -11.70
CA ASN A 327 -16.80 -3.85 -13.14
C ASN A 327 -16.85 -2.34 -13.48
N ILE A 328 -16.49 -1.48 -12.52
CA ILE A 328 -16.48 -0.03 -12.69
C ILE A 328 -15.05 0.40 -13.00
N PHE A 329 -14.91 1.19 -14.08
CA PHE A 329 -13.64 1.68 -14.59
C PHE A 329 -13.74 3.16 -14.86
N ASN A 330 -12.71 3.92 -14.48
CA ASN A 330 -12.66 5.36 -14.74
C ASN A 330 -11.23 5.80 -15.05
N LEU A 331 -11.13 6.91 -15.79
CA LEU A 331 -9.91 7.72 -15.83
C LEU A 331 -9.97 8.71 -14.68
N ILE A 332 -8.90 8.75 -13.88
CA ILE A 332 -8.75 9.68 -12.77
C ILE A 332 -7.46 10.48 -12.95
N ASP A 333 -7.48 11.75 -12.54
CA ASP A 333 -6.31 12.60 -12.60
C ASP A 333 -5.26 12.16 -11.58
N GLU A 334 -4.01 12.01 -12.04
CA GLU A 334 -2.88 11.61 -11.19
C GLU A 334 -2.58 12.63 -10.09
N SER A 335 -3.00 13.89 -10.24
CA SER A 335 -2.81 14.95 -9.26
C SER A 335 -3.70 14.82 -8.01
N HIS A 336 -4.82 14.09 -8.11
CA HIS A 336 -5.72 13.77 -6.99
C HIS A 336 -5.33 12.48 -6.26
N LEU A 337 -4.26 11.81 -6.66
CA LEU A 337 -3.79 10.57 -6.04
C LEU A 337 -2.92 10.85 -4.81
N ASN A 338 -3.51 10.75 -3.63
CA ASN A 338 -2.80 10.69 -2.36
C ASN A 338 -2.39 9.24 -2.03
N ARG A 339 -1.21 9.05 -1.44
CA ARG A 339 -0.82 7.77 -0.83
C ARG A 339 -1.40 7.71 0.58
N LEU A 340 -2.06 6.61 0.96
CA LEU A 340 -2.34 6.33 2.37
C LEU A 340 -1.02 6.13 3.15
N PRO A 341 -0.92 6.60 4.40
CA PRO A 341 0.27 6.45 5.25
C PRO A 341 0.75 4.99 5.46
#